data_AF-A0A5N9G8T5-F1
#
_entry.id   AF-A0A5N9G8T5-F1
#
_cell.length_a   1.000
_cell.length_b   1.000
_cell.length_c   1.000
_cell.angle_alpha   90.00
_cell.angle_beta   90.00
_cell.angle_gamma   90.00
#
_symmetry.space_group_name_H-M   'P 1'
#
loop_
_entity.id
_entity.type
_entity.pdbx_description
1 polymer ?
#
loop_
_entity_poly.entity_id
_entity_poly.type
_entity_poly.pdbx_seq_one_letter_code
_entity_poly.pdbx_strand_id
1 'polypeptide(L)' 'MLPHVSKFGIYLNADEGKVVRITSPYWFPEEPDWVYVTDEVNATLLHIRDVIQEKNLSTDASSVGWGRIPLKD' A
#
# COMPACT_ATOMS: atom_id res chain seq x y z
N MET A 1 -11.70 15.11 14.77
CA MET A 1 -11.06 13.94 14.12
C MET A 1 -9.77 14.42 13.49
N LEU A 2 -8.65 13.74 13.74
CA LEU A 2 -7.36 14.16 13.16
C LEU A 2 -7.42 13.98 11.64
N PRO A 3 -7.13 15.00 10.82
CA PRO A 3 -7.30 14.96 9.36
C PRO A 3 -6.40 13.92 8.65
N HIS A 4 -5.41 13.36 9.34
CA HIS A 4 -4.43 12.43 8.79
C HIS A 4 -4.87 10.96 8.78
N VAL A 5 -5.96 10.60 9.46
CA VAL A 5 -6.45 9.21 9.51
C VAL A 5 -6.93 8.74 8.13
N SER A 6 -7.40 9.65 7.28
CA SER A 6 -7.90 9.34 5.94
C SER A 6 -6.84 8.81 4.97
N LYS A 7 -5.55 8.84 5.33
CA LYS A 7 -4.45 8.30 4.52
C LYS A 7 -3.80 7.06 5.13
N PHE A 8 -4.37 6.50 6.20
CA PHE A 8 -3.91 5.22 6.72
C PHE A 8 -4.47 4.09 5.87
N GLY A 9 -3.63 3.10 5.59
CA GLY A 9 -3.98 2.04 4.67
C GLY A 9 -2.78 1.30 4.12
N ILE A 10 -3.05 0.46 3.14
CA ILE A 10 -2.08 -0.27 2.34
C ILE A 10 -1.88 0.46 1.02
N TYR A 11 -0.62 0.63 0.63
CA TYR A 11 -0.23 1.22 -0.63
C TYR A 11 0.64 0.24 -1.41
N LEU A 12 0.47 0.22 -2.73
CA LEU A 12 1.19 -0.62 -3.68
C LEU A 12 2.11 0.24 -4.53
N ASN A 13 3.37 -0.17 -4.62
CA ASN A 13 4.25 0.22 -5.71
C ASN A 13 4.17 -0.85 -6.81
N ALA A 14 3.58 -0.51 -7.94
CA ALA A 14 3.32 -1.44 -9.04
C ALA A 14 4.63 -1.81 -9.78
N ASP A 15 5.56 -0.86 -9.90
CA ASP A 15 6.86 -1.07 -10.53
C ASP A 15 7.74 -2.08 -9.77
N GLU A 16 7.72 -2.03 -8.44
CA GLU A 16 8.50 -2.93 -7.58
C GLU A 16 7.72 -4.19 -7.15
N GLY A 17 6.40 -4.22 -7.34
CA GLY A 17 5.54 -5.30 -6.82
C GLY A 17 5.53 -5.36 -5.29
N LYS A 18 5.60 -4.19 -4.62
CA LYS A 18 5.73 -4.11 -3.16
C LYS A 18 4.56 -3.37 -2.55
N VAL A 19 4.10 -3.84 -1.40
CA VAL A 19 3.10 -3.15 -0.59
C VAL A 19 3.65 -2.69 0.75
N VAL A 20 3.20 -1.54 1.23
CA VAL A 20 3.56 -1.00 2.54
C VAL A 20 2.30 -0.66 3.34
N ARG A 21 2.40 -0.80 4.66
CA ARG A 21 1.35 -0.47 5.61
C ARG A 21 1.63 0.89 6.24
N ILE A 22 0.69 1.81 6.09
CA ILE A 22 0.78 3.16 6.66
C ILE A 22 -0.18 3.27 7.82
N THR A 23 0.37 3.26 9.02
CA THR A 23 -0.36 3.48 10.29
C THR A 23 0.21 4.69 11.06
N SER A 24 1.18 5.38 10.47
CA SER A 24 1.89 6.50 11.08
C SER A 24 1.72 7.77 10.25
N PRO A 25 1.45 8.93 10.87
CA PRO A 25 1.23 10.19 10.16
C PRO A 25 2.52 10.88 9.69
N TYR A 26 3.69 10.30 9.99
CA TYR A 26 5.00 10.91 9.76
C TYR A 26 5.55 10.66 8.34
N TRP A 27 5.00 9.69 7.62
CA TRP A 27 5.40 9.36 6.27
C TRP A 27 4.20 8.85 5.49
N PHE A 28 3.93 9.48 4.35
CA PHE A 28 2.92 9.03 3.41
C PHE A 28 3.59 8.74 2.07
N PRO A 29 3.24 7.63 1.41
CA PRO A 29 3.66 7.37 0.05
C PRO A 29 3.11 8.45 -0.90
N GLU A 30 3.91 8.84 -1.89
CA GLU A 30 3.53 9.82 -2.90
C GLU A 30 3.12 9.11 -4.21
N GLU A 31 2.10 9.64 -4.87
CA GLU A 31 1.72 9.24 -6.23
C GLU A 31 2.67 9.90 -7.25
N PRO A 32 3.00 9.26 -8.38
CA PRO A 32 2.37 8.05 -8.94
C PRO A 32 2.98 6.73 -8.47
N ASP A 33 4.13 6.76 -7.77
CA ASP A 33 4.90 5.56 -7.43
C ASP A 33 4.14 4.63 -6.47
N TRP A 34 3.33 5.20 -5.57
CA TRP A 34 2.59 4.43 -4.58
C TRP A 34 1.08 4.69 -4.68
N VAL A 35 0.36 3.65 -5.08
CA VAL A 35 -1.09 3.69 -5.28
C VAL A 35 -1.81 3.14 -4.06
N TYR A 36 -2.85 3.83 -3.60
CA TYR A 36 -3.68 3.39 -2.50
C TYR A 36 -4.49 2.14 -2.85
N VAL A 37 -4.43 1.12 -1.99
CA VAL A 37 -5.10 -0.18 -2.18
C VAL A 37 -6.35 -0.28 -1.30
N THR A 38 -6.20 -0.10 0.01
CA THR A 38 -7.27 -0.28 1.02
C THR A 38 -6.96 0.45 2.32
N ASP A 39 -7.98 0.87 3.08
CA ASP A 39 -7.86 1.43 4.44
C ASP A 39 -7.70 0.34 5.50
N GLU A 40 -7.95 -0.92 5.14
CA GLU A 40 -7.78 -2.07 6.02
C GLU A 40 -6.30 -2.36 6.25
N VAL A 41 -5.70 -1.63 7.19
CA VAL A 41 -4.27 -1.75 7.52
C VAL A 41 -3.89 -3.15 7.96
N ASN A 42 -4.82 -3.96 8.48
CA ASN A 42 -4.57 -5.33 8.91
C ASN A 42 -4.90 -6.38 7.83
N ALA A 43 -5.17 -5.95 6.59
CA ALA A 43 -5.42 -6.86 5.48
C ALA A 43 -4.28 -7.87 5.31
N THR A 44 -4.64 -9.12 5.06
CA THR A 44 -3.67 -10.18 4.76
C THR A 44 -3.09 -9.97 3.37
N LEU A 45 -1.91 -10.52 3.11
CA LEU A 45 -1.29 -10.41 1.78
C LEU A 45 -2.17 -11.04 0.69
N LEU A 46 -2.88 -12.13 0.99
CA LEU A 46 -3.83 -12.73 0.05
C LEU A 46 -4.94 -11.74 -0.31
N HIS A 47 -5.60 -11.15 0.69
CA HIS A 47 -6.66 -10.18 0.46
C HIS A 47 -6.15 -8.94 -0.28
N ILE A 48 -4.95 -8.45 0.03
CA ILE A 48 -4.32 -7.34 -0.68
C ILE A 48 -4.15 -7.68 -2.17
N ARG A 49 -3.72 -8.90 -2.49
CA ARG A 49 -3.55 -9.34 -3.89
C ARG A 49 -4.88 -9.44 -4.62
N ASP A 50 -5.92 -9.96 -3.98
CA ASP A 50 -7.28 -9.96 -4.52
C ASP A 50 -7.72 -8.53 -4.86
N VAL A 51 -7.56 -7.58 -3.94
CA VAL A 51 -7.94 -6.17 -4.14
C VAL A 51 -7.11 -5.50 -5.26
N ILE A 52 -5.81 -5.79 -5.34
CA ILE A 52 -4.93 -5.28 -6.41
C ILE A 52 -5.39 -5.80 -7.77
N GLN A 53 -5.76 -7.07 -7.86
CA GLN A 53 -6.27 -7.69 -9.09
C GLN A 53 -7.63 -7.14 -9.48
N GLU A 54 -8.57 -7.01 -8.53
CA GLU A 54 -9.89 -6.41 -8.75
C GLU A 54 -9.78 -4.97 -9.28
N LYS A 55 -8.86 -4.19 -8.73
CA LYS A 55 -8.60 -2.80 -9.12
C LYS A 55 -7.67 -2.66 -10.33
N ASN A 56 -7.14 -3.76 -10.87
CA ASN A 56 -6.14 -3.79 -11.95
C ASN A 56 -4.94 -2.86 -11.69
N LEU A 57 -4.44 -2.83 -10.44
CA LEU A 57 -3.34 -1.94 -10.04
C LEU A 57 -1.94 -2.50 -10.33
N SER A 58 -1.82 -3.79 -10.67
CA SER A 58 -0.57 -4.43 -11.07
C SER A 58 -0.82 -5.53 -12.09
N THR A 59 0.13 -5.74 -12.99
CA THR A 59 0.09 -6.82 -13.99
C THR A 59 0.31 -8.19 -13.36
N ASP A 60 1.03 -8.28 -12.25
CA ASP A 60 1.29 -9.52 -11.53
C ASP A 60 0.98 -9.37 -10.03
N ALA A 61 -0.30 -9.39 -9.69
CA ALA A 61 -0.75 -9.31 -8.29
C ALA A 61 -0.21 -10.48 -7.43
N SER A 62 -0.01 -11.66 -8.02
CA SER A 62 0.50 -12.86 -7.33
C SER A 62 1.90 -12.70 -6.75
N SER A 63 2.77 -11.96 -7.43
CA SER A 63 4.15 -11.72 -6.99
C SER A 63 4.26 -10.62 -5.94
N VAL A 64 3.20 -9.86 -5.70
CA VAL A 64 3.21 -8.74 -4.75
C VAL A 64 3.58 -9.21 -3.34
N GLY A 65 4.55 -8.55 -2.73
CA GLY A 65 5.05 -8.85 -1.39
C GLY A 65 5.15 -7.62 -0.48
N TRP A 66 5.44 -7.84 0.80
CA TRP A 66 5.66 -6.74 1.75
C TRP A 66 6.99 -6.04 1.47
N GLY A 67 6.93 -4.74 1.22
CA GLY A 67 8.08 -3.86 1.13
C GLY A 67 8.52 -3.32 2.49
N ARG A 68 9.56 -2.49 2.47
CA ARG A 68 10.00 -1.72 3.63
C ARG A 68 9.79 -0.24 3.34
N ILE A 69 9.28 0.49 4.31
CA ILE A 69 9.24 1.95 4.25
C ILE A 69 10.68 2.45 4.41
N PRO A 70 11.19 3.32 3.52
CA PRO A 70 12.52 3.89 3.67
C PRO A 70 12.59 4.66 5.00
N LEU A 71 13.56 4.29 5.84
CA LEU A 71 13.90 5.06 7.03
C LEU A 71 14.53 6.37 6.54
N LYS A 72 13.90 7.50 6.85
CA LYS A 72 14.54 8.81 6.70
C LYS A 72 15.63 8.89 7.75
N ASP A 73 16.89 8.88 7.33
CA ASP A 73 18.04 9.23 8.17
C ASP A 73 18.01 10.73 8.50
#